data_AF-A0A1S0TIP8-F1
#
_entry.id   AF-A0A1S0TIP8-F1
#
_cell.length_a   1.000
_cell.length_b   1.000
_cell.length_c   1.000
_cell.angle_alpha   90.00
_cell.angle_beta   90.00
_cell.angle_gamma   90.00
#
_symmetry.space_group_name_H-M   'P 1'
#
loop_
_entity.id
_entity.type
_entity.pdbx_description
1 polymer ?
#
loop_
_entity_poly.entity_id
_entity_poly.type
_entity_poly.pdbx_seq_one_letter_code
_entity_poly.pdbx_strand_id
1 'polypeptide(L)'
;MVDGSEEEDIFEDDATASVFVPPTYRITVQIDYEEGEPFGIEFGKNLTVLDVKKEMRADGILYPGDVIISINDVIVEDQVQFYDLIKRLFPMVKIEVERKLWKTPLTDIRARQIGLVAKRHHQYFIAYLHRIDGMKLGLSVRQIHDQVVVTKCKDGSIVSKCYQEGDHILDVDGVRVYSKADAKERIIAGLRSASCVSTVVERKEPEDSTSISNRVLLLVGDRNPKMAPDAIKNWTT
;
A
#
# COMPACT_ATOMS: atom_id res chain seq x y z
N MET A 1 26.90 29.66 55.99
CA MET A 1 26.07 30.29 54.95
C MET A 1 26.79 30.04 53.64
N VAL A 2 26.41 28.97 52.92
CA VAL A 2 25.71 29.00 51.61
C VAL A 2 26.49 29.91 50.63
N ASP A 3 27.08 29.44 49.54
CA ASP A 3 26.42 28.71 48.46
C ASP A 3 27.46 28.04 47.54
N GLY A 4 27.15 26.83 47.08
CA GLY A 4 27.89 26.12 46.05
C GLY A 4 27.05 26.16 44.78
N SER A 5 27.62 26.68 43.69
CA SER A 5 27.02 26.59 42.37
C SER A 5 27.99 25.88 41.45
N GLU A 6 27.79 24.57 41.34
CA GLU A 6 28.25 23.74 40.25
C GLU A 6 27.50 24.19 39.00
N GLU A 7 28.22 24.77 38.03
CA GLU A 7 27.67 25.01 36.69
C GLU A 7 27.63 23.66 35.97
N GLU A 8 26.44 23.05 35.95
CA GLU A 8 26.16 21.89 35.12
C GLU A 8 26.19 22.32 33.64
N ASP A 9 27.16 21.76 32.91
CA ASP A 9 27.21 21.75 31.46
C ASP A 9 25.94 21.10 30.91
N ILE A 10 24.94 21.91 30.56
CA ILE A 10 23.79 21.49 29.76
C ILE A 10 24.29 21.31 28.33
N PHE A 11 24.80 20.10 28.03
CA PHE A 11 24.92 19.64 26.66
C PHE A 11 23.52 19.58 26.06
N GLU A 12 23.22 20.55 25.19
CA GLU A 12 22.09 20.47 24.26
C GLU A 12 22.27 19.18 23.44
N ASP A 13 21.47 18.18 23.77
CA ASP A 13 21.35 16.91 23.06
C ASP A 13 20.91 17.24 21.64
N ASP A 14 21.88 17.19 20.71
CA ASP A 14 21.68 17.30 19.28
C ASP A 14 20.66 16.24 18.90
N ALA A 15 19.41 16.67 18.72
CA ALA A 15 18.31 15.84 18.29
C ALA A 15 18.67 15.28 16.92
N THR A 16 19.36 14.13 16.93
CA THR A 16 19.67 13.36 15.74
C THR A 16 18.34 13.15 15.05
N ALA A 17 18.12 13.87 13.96
CA ALA A 17 17.00 13.66 13.07
C ALA A 17 17.09 12.20 12.67
N SER A 18 16.29 11.35 13.30
CA SER A 18 16.26 9.93 13.01
C SER A 18 15.87 9.83 11.54
N VAL A 19 16.85 9.48 10.71
CA VAL A 19 16.64 9.34 9.28
C VAL A 19 15.66 8.19 9.13
N PHE A 20 14.39 8.53 8.95
CA PHE A 20 13.34 7.57 8.69
C PHE A 20 13.65 6.92 7.34
N VAL A 21 14.25 5.72 7.39
CA VAL A 21 14.49 4.94 6.19
C VAL A 21 13.14 4.42 5.70
N PRO A 22 12.72 4.75 4.46
CA PRO A 22 11.48 4.23 3.91
C PRO A 22 11.47 2.70 3.98
N PRO A 23 10.35 2.09 4.37
CA PRO A 23 10.30 0.63 4.45
C PRO A 23 10.31 0.05 3.03
N THR A 24 11.36 -0.70 2.73
CA THR A 24 11.52 -1.47 1.49
C THR A 24 11.91 -2.91 1.80
N TYR A 25 11.76 -3.79 0.82
CA TYR A 25 12.20 -5.17 0.91
C TYR A 25 12.75 -5.63 -0.44
N ARG A 26 13.68 -6.57 -0.41
CA ARG A 26 14.23 -7.17 -1.62
C ARG A 26 13.42 -8.39 -2.04
N ILE A 27 13.21 -8.52 -3.33
CA ILE A 27 12.53 -9.67 -3.92
C ILE A 27 13.16 -10.03 -5.25
N THR A 28 13.30 -11.33 -5.51
CA THR A 28 13.70 -11.85 -6.81
C THR A 28 12.45 -12.24 -7.58
N VAL A 29 12.25 -11.64 -8.75
CA VAL A 29 11.18 -12.02 -9.69
C VAL A 29 11.78 -12.81 -10.84
N GLN A 30 11.01 -13.78 -11.34
CA GLN A 30 11.38 -14.56 -12.52
C GLN A 30 10.43 -14.18 -13.65
N ILE A 31 11.02 -13.84 -14.79
CA ILE A 31 10.29 -13.42 -15.98
C ILE A 31 10.77 -14.27 -17.13
N ASP A 32 9.86 -15.05 -17.70
CA ASP A 32 10.14 -15.74 -18.96
C ASP A 32 10.27 -14.66 -20.04
N TYR A 33 11.30 -14.78 -20.87
CA TYR A 33 11.64 -13.77 -21.87
C TYR A 33 12.24 -14.45 -23.10
N GLU A 34 11.62 -14.22 -24.26
CA GLU A 34 12.12 -14.70 -25.54
C GLU A 34 12.80 -13.58 -26.35
N GLU A 35 13.69 -13.98 -27.26
CA GLU A 35 14.39 -13.04 -28.13
C GLU A 35 13.38 -12.23 -28.97
N GLY A 36 13.47 -10.90 -28.88
CA GLY A 36 12.63 -9.98 -29.64
C GLY A 36 11.32 -9.59 -28.95
N GLU A 37 10.97 -10.17 -27.80
CA GLU A 37 9.79 -9.75 -27.05
C GLU A 37 9.97 -8.35 -26.43
N PRO A 38 8.95 -7.48 -26.46
CA PRO A 38 9.02 -6.20 -25.77
C PRO A 38 8.90 -6.38 -24.25
N PHE A 39 9.91 -5.93 -23.49
CA PHE A 39 9.91 -6.05 -22.03
C PHE A 39 8.94 -5.09 -21.35
N GLY A 40 8.81 -3.86 -21.87
CA GLY A 40 7.74 -2.93 -21.48
C GLY A 40 7.97 -2.07 -20.24
N ILE A 41 9.22 -1.77 -19.89
CA ILE A 41 9.54 -0.87 -18.76
C ILE A 41 9.92 0.52 -19.25
N GLU A 42 9.47 1.53 -18.51
CA GLU A 42 10.01 2.88 -18.56
C GLU A 42 10.78 3.19 -17.26
N PHE A 43 12.04 3.56 -17.41
CA PHE A 43 12.91 3.87 -16.28
C PHE A 43 12.97 5.37 -15.98
N GLY A 44 13.08 5.67 -14.69
CA GLY A 44 13.43 6.97 -14.17
C GLY A 44 14.89 7.02 -13.72
N LYS A 45 15.15 7.88 -12.75
CA LYS A 45 16.47 8.00 -12.12
C LYS A 45 16.79 6.73 -11.32
N ASN A 46 18.07 6.41 -11.20
CA ASN A 46 18.58 5.33 -10.35
C ASN A 46 17.87 3.99 -10.57
N LEU A 47 17.61 3.63 -11.84
CA LEU A 47 16.93 2.37 -12.22
C LEU A 47 15.56 2.16 -11.55
N THR A 48 14.89 3.24 -11.16
CA THR A 48 13.52 3.17 -10.64
C THR A 48 12.56 2.97 -11.81
N VAL A 49 11.70 1.96 -11.72
CA VAL A 49 10.59 1.74 -12.65
C VAL A 49 9.57 2.86 -12.48
N LEU A 50 9.33 3.64 -13.54
CA LEU A 50 8.30 4.70 -13.54
C LEU A 50 6.96 4.19 -14.03
N ASP A 51 6.99 3.39 -15.09
CA ASP A 51 5.80 2.81 -15.68
C ASP A 51 6.10 1.43 -16.25
N VAL A 52 5.06 0.61 -16.32
CA VAL A 52 5.09 -0.71 -16.92
C VAL A 52 3.94 -0.79 -17.91
N LYS A 53 4.29 -0.99 -19.18
CA LYS A 53 3.34 -1.05 -20.27
C LYS A 53 2.50 -2.31 -20.16
N LYS A 54 1.18 -2.12 -20.28
CA LYS A 54 0.22 -3.23 -20.27
C LYS A 54 0.51 -4.24 -21.38
N GLU A 55 0.21 -5.50 -21.12
CA GLU A 55 0.33 -6.60 -22.09
C GLU A 55 1.78 -6.86 -22.56
N MET A 56 2.79 -6.39 -21.81
CA MET A 56 4.21 -6.67 -22.06
C MET A 56 4.79 -7.57 -20.97
N ARG A 57 6.03 -8.06 -21.15
CA ARG A 57 6.60 -9.11 -20.28
C ARG A 57 6.76 -8.70 -18.82
N ALA A 58 7.00 -7.43 -18.54
CA ALA A 58 7.10 -6.92 -17.18
C ALA A 58 5.73 -6.66 -16.53
N ASP A 59 4.63 -6.64 -17.30
CA ASP A 59 3.29 -6.32 -16.82
C ASP A 59 2.83 -7.32 -15.74
N GLY A 60 2.28 -6.79 -14.66
CA GLY A 60 1.86 -7.57 -13.49
C GLY A 60 2.99 -8.14 -12.64
N ILE A 61 4.26 -8.11 -13.07
CA ILE A 61 5.40 -8.66 -12.32
C ILE A 61 6.20 -7.55 -11.64
N LEU A 62 6.55 -6.53 -12.42
CA LEU A 62 7.23 -5.34 -11.95
C LEU A 62 6.21 -4.21 -11.81
N TYR A 63 6.50 -3.28 -10.90
CA TYR A 63 5.60 -2.19 -10.62
C TYR A 63 6.31 -0.84 -10.52
N PRO A 64 5.59 0.26 -10.80
CA PRO A 64 6.10 1.60 -10.51
C PRO A 64 6.62 1.72 -9.08
N GLY A 65 7.83 2.28 -8.96
CA GLY A 65 8.57 2.44 -7.72
C GLY A 65 9.54 1.30 -7.38
N ASP A 66 9.52 0.18 -8.09
CA ASP A 66 10.56 -0.85 -7.96
C ASP A 66 11.91 -0.28 -8.41
N VAL A 67 12.99 -0.64 -7.72
CA VAL A 67 14.36 -0.28 -8.10
C VAL A 67 15.08 -1.55 -8.49
N ILE A 68 15.61 -1.59 -9.72
CA ILE A 68 16.36 -2.77 -10.19
C ILE A 68 17.74 -2.81 -9.53
N ILE A 69 18.11 -3.97 -8.98
CA ILE A 69 19.41 -4.21 -8.34
C ILE A 69 20.29 -5.08 -9.24
N SER A 70 19.81 -6.26 -9.61
CA SER A 70 20.60 -7.25 -10.34
C SER A 70 19.74 -8.05 -11.32
N ILE A 71 20.37 -8.57 -12.38
CA ILE A 71 19.79 -9.55 -13.31
C ILE A 71 20.71 -10.78 -13.32
N ASN A 72 20.17 -11.97 -13.03
CA ASN A 72 20.93 -13.23 -12.95
C ASN A 72 22.24 -13.07 -12.16
N ASP A 73 22.14 -12.44 -10.98
CA ASP A 73 23.26 -12.18 -10.06
C ASP A 73 24.30 -11.14 -10.55
N VAL A 74 24.07 -10.52 -11.71
CA VAL A 74 24.88 -9.39 -12.22
C VAL A 74 24.25 -8.07 -11.78
N ILE A 75 24.99 -7.28 -11.00
CA ILE A 75 24.54 -5.94 -10.57
C ILE A 75 24.38 -5.05 -11.80
N VAL A 76 23.24 -4.36 -11.87
CA VAL A 76 22.92 -3.42 -12.93
C VAL A 76 23.21 -2.01 -12.45
N GLU A 77 24.10 -1.31 -13.14
CA GLU A 77 24.51 0.05 -12.84
C GLU A 77 23.68 1.08 -13.61
N ASP A 78 23.28 0.74 -14.84
CA ASP A 78 22.55 1.65 -15.72
C ASP A 78 21.53 0.96 -16.65
N GLN A 79 20.69 1.79 -17.30
CA GLN A 79 19.59 1.32 -18.13
C GLN A 79 20.07 0.63 -19.42
N VAL A 80 21.23 1.01 -19.94
CA VAL A 80 21.81 0.41 -21.15
C VAL A 80 22.26 -1.01 -20.83
N GLN A 81 23.00 -1.18 -19.72
CA GLN A 81 23.41 -2.48 -19.20
C GLN A 81 22.21 -3.38 -18.92
N PHE A 82 21.12 -2.83 -18.35
CA PHE A 82 19.87 -3.56 -18.16
C PHE A 82 19.38 -4.19 -19.47
N TYR A 83 19.20 -3.40 -20.53
CA TYR A 83 18.69 -3.91 -21.80
C TYR A 83 19.68 -4.85 -22.50
N ASP A 84 20.98 -4.63 -22.36
CA ASP A 84 22.00 -5.52 -22.92
C ASP A 84 21.99 -6.89 -22.24
N LEU A 85 21.74 -6.95 -20.93
CA LEU A 85 21.59 -8.21 -20.20
C LEU A 85 20.29 -8.92 -20.59
N ILE A 86 19.16 -8.23 -20.59
CA ILE A 86 17.86 -8.82 -20.94
C ILE A 86 17.88 -9.44 -22.35
N LYS A 87 18.52 -8.78 -23.34
CA LYS A 87 18.62 -9.32 -24.71
C LYS A 87 19.46 -10.59 -24.84
N ARG A 88 20.34 -10.89 -23.89
CA ARG A 88 21.26 -12.04 -23.94
C ARG A 88 20.83 -13.19 -23.05
N LEU A 89 19.90 -12.93 -22.12
CA LEU A 89 19.50 -13.86 -21.09
C LEU A 89 18.10 -14.37 -21.39
N PHE A 90 18.05 -15.56 -21.98
CA PHE A 90 16.84 -16.31 -22.32
C PHE A 90 17.05 -17.78 -21.94
N PRO A 91 15.98 -18.56 -21.66
CA PRO A 91 14.56 -18.22 -21.81
C PRO A 91 13.94 -17.52 -20.58
N MET A 92 14.73 -17.27 -19.53
CA MET A 92 14.25 -16.71 -18.27
C MET A 92 15.28 -15.74 -17.70
N VAL A 93 14.78 -14.62 -17.16
CA VAL A 93 15.57 -13.66 -16.39
C VAL A 93 15.12 -13.64 -14.94
N LYS A 94 16.09 -13.70 -14.03
CA LYS A 94 15.89 -13.49 -12.59
C LYS A 94 16.30 -12.06 -12.28
N ILE A 95 15.36 -11.26 -11.81
CA ILE A 95 15.62 -9.85 -11.52
C ILE A 95 15.45 -9.64 -10.01
N GLU A 96 16.50 -9.20 -9.35
CA GLU A 96 16.42 -8.73 -7.96
C GLU A 96 16.01 -7.26 -7.97
N VAL A 97 14.96 -6.94 -7.23
CA VAL A 97 14.45 -5.58 -7.10
C VAL A 97 14.28 -5.20 -5.64
N GLU A 98 14.52 -3.93 -5.34
CA GLU A 98 14.05 -3.31 -4.11
C GLU A 98 12.63 -2.79 -4.32
N ARG A 99 11.68 -3.34 -3.56
CA ARG A 99 10.28 -3.00 -3.63
C ARG A 99 9.84 -2.23 -2.39
N LYS A 100 9.10 -1.15 -2.62
CA LYS A 100 8.53 -0.31 -1.56
C LYS A 100 7.41 -1.04 -0.82
N LEU A 101 7.40 -0.94 0.50
CA LEU A 101 6.32 -1.45 1.34
C LEU A 101 5.23 -0.39 1.47
N TRP A 102 4.02 -0.71 1.04
CA TRP A 102 2.91 0.26 1.01
C TRP A 102 2.06 0.28 2.27
N LYS A 103 2.01 -0.84 3.00
CA LYS A 103 1.18 -0.98 4.20
C LYS A 103 1.75 -1.99 5.19
N THR A 104 1.52 -1.75 6.47
CA THR A 104 1.74 -2.71 7.57
C THR A 104 0.56 -2.69 8.54
N PRO A 105 0.37 -3.75 9.34
CA PRO A 105 -0.55 -3.68 10.48
C PRO A 105 -0.23 -2.47 11.38
N LEU A 106 -1.26 -1.90 12.00
CA LEU A 106 -1.07 -0.86 13.00
C LEU A 106 -0.34 -1.45 14.22
N THR A 107 0.69 -0.77 14.71
CA THR A 107 1.43 -1.19 15.91
C THR A 107 0.80 -0.59 17.17
N ASP A 108 0.89 -1.31 18.30
CA ASP A 108 0.36 -0.83 19.58
C ASP A 108 1.03 0.45 20.08
N ILE A 109 2.31 0.64 19.74
CA ILE A 109 3.06 1.87 20.06
C ILE A 109 2.42 3.04 19.33
N ARG A 110 2.18 2.89 18.02
CA ARG A 110 1.59 3.94 17.20
C ARG A 110 0.14 4.21 17.55
N ALA A 111 -0.64 3.17 17.85
CA ALA A 111 -2.02 3.29 18.33
C ALA A 111 -2.09 4.12 19.63
N ARG A 112 -1.21 3.84 20.59
CA ARG A 112 -1.10 4.61 21.84
C ARG A 112 -0.64 6.05 21.60
N GLN A 113 0.35 6.24 20.73
CA GLN A 113 0.90 7.56 20.39
C GLN A 113 -0.20 8.52 19.90
N ILE A 114 -1.16 8.02 19.12
CA ILE A 114 -2.24 8.84 18.56
C ILE A 114 -3.53 8.81 19.40
N GLY A 115 -3.51 8.19 20.58
CA GLY A 115 -4.69 8.04 21.44
C GLY A 115 -5.84 7.28 20.77
N LEU A 116 -5.54 6.26 19.96
CA LEU A 116 -6.56 5.53 19.21
C LEU A 116 -7.44 4.68 20.13
N VAL A 117 -8.75 4.84 20.01
CA VAL A 117 -9.75 3.92 20.55
C VAL A 117 -10.32 3.11 19.39
N ALA A 118 -10.00 1.82 19.33
CA ALA A 118 -10.43 0.95 18.24
C ALA A 118 -11.95 0.78 18.22
N LYS A 119 -12.56 0.95 17.04
CA LYS A 119 -13.99 0.72 16.81
C LYS A 119 -14.23 -0.72 16.36
N ARG A 120 -15.41 -1.25 16.68
CA ARG A 120 -15.87 -2.53 16.11
C ARG A 120 -16.08 -2.39 14.60
N HIS A 121 -15.82 -3.45 13.84
CA HIS A 121 -15.98 -3.50 12.37
C HIS A 121 -15.12 -2.45 11.61
N HIS A 122 -13.96 -2.11 12.16
CA HIS A 122 -12.99 -1.23 11.52
C HIS A 122 -11.61 -1.89 11.54
N GLN A 123 -10.93 -1.78 10.40
CA GLN A 123 -9.54 -2.17 10.25
C GLN A 123 -8.64 -0.95 10.39
N TYR A 124 -7.50 -1.14 11.06
CA TYR A 124 -6.48 -0.11 11.21
C TYR A 124 -5.14 -0.61 10.67
N PHE A 125 -4.47 0.22 9.88
CA PHE A 125 -3.16 -0.09 9.32
C PHE A 125 -2.33 1.17 9.15
N ILE A 126 -1.02 1.01 9.01
CA ILE A 126 -0.10 2.08 8.63
C ILE A 126 0.07 1.99 7.12
N ALA A 127 -0.19 3.08 6.42
CA ALA A 127 0.12 3.28 5.02
C ALA A 127 1.41 4.09 4.88
N TYR A 128 2.23 3.74 3.89
CA TYR A 128 3.48 4.43 3.57
C TYR A 128 3.40 5.08 2.19
N LEU A 129 3.43 6.40 2.16
CA LEU A 129 3.45 7.19 0.94
C LEU A 129 4.89 7.43 0.56
N HIS A 130 5.38 6.69 -0.42
CA HIS A 130 6.72 6.85 -0.95
C HIS A 130 6.73 7.93 -2.04
N ARG A 131 7.65 8.88 -1.95
CA ARG A 131 7.95 9.79 -3.04
C ARG A 131 8.63 9.03 -4.17
N ILE A 132 8.00 9.04 -5.33
CA ILE A 132 8.56 8.53 -6.58
C ILE A 132 8.62 9.70 -7.55
N ASP A 133 9.83 10.07 -7.95
CA ASP A 133 10.04 11.17 -8.90
C ASP A 133 9.30 10.87 -10.21
N GLY A 134 8.62 11.86 -10.78
CA GLY A 134 7.79 11.70 -11.99
C GLY A 134 6.37 11.20 -11.73
N MET A 135 6.07 10.62 -10.56
CA MET A 135 4.71 10.19 -10.20
C MET A 135 3.97 11.26 -9.40
N LYS A 136 2.67 11.42 -9.67
CA LYS A 136 1.79 12.32 -8.92
C LYS A 136 1.30 11.63 -7.64
N LEU A 137 1.08 12.41 -6.58
CA LEU A 137 0.51 11.90 -5.33
C LEU A 137 -0.89 11.30 -5.55
N GLY A 138 -1.79 12.04 -6.21
CA GLY A 138 -3.11 11.55 -6.63
C GLY A 138 -4.17 11.43 -5.53
N LEU A 139 -3.95 12.06 -4.37
CA LEU A 139 -4.85 11.99 -3.21
C LEU A 139 -5.80 13.19 -3.14
N SER A 140 -7.09 12.93 -2.97
CA SER A 140 -8.08 13.95 -2.60
C SER A 140 -8.73 13.60 -1.26
N VAL A 141 -8.77 14.59 -0.37
CA VAL A 141 -9.36 14.46 0.97
C VAL A 141 -10.40 15.54 1.24
N ARG A 142 -11.37 15.20 2.09
CA ARG A 142 -12.41 16.08 2.63
C ARG A 142 -12.40 15.98 4.15
N GLN A 143 -12.72 17.09 4.82
CA GLN A 143 -12.93 17.08 6.27
C GLN A 143 -14.42 16.89 6.57
N ILE A 144 -14.74 15.96 7.47
CA ILE A 144 -16.09 15.67 7.94
C ILE A 144 -16.00 15.43 9.45
N HIS A 145 -16.65 16.26 10.28
CA HIS A 145 -16.67 16.12 11.75
C HIS A 145 -15.28 15.82 12.37
N ASP A 146 -14.29 16.68 12.09
CA ASP A 146 -12.91 16.55 12.57
C ASP A 146 -12.20 15.25 12.15
N GLN A 147 -12.64 14.66 11.04
CA GLN A 147 -12.02 13.50 10.40
C GLN A 147 -11.59 13.86 8.99
N VAL A 148 -10.42 13.38 8.59
CA VAL A 148 -9.91 13.52 7.23
C VAL A 148 -10.26 12.26 6.45
N VAL A 149 -11.22 12.39 5.54
CA VAL A 149 -11.75 11.29 4.74
C VAL A 149 -11.17 11.37 3.33
N VAL A 150 -10.66 10.25 2.84
CA VAL A 150 -10.21 10.08 1.46
C VAL A 150 -11.43 10.03 0.55
N THR A 151 -11.54 10.98 -0.36
CA THR A 151 -12.67 11.07 -1.30
C THR A 151 -12.36 10.53 -2.67
N LYS A 152 -11.08 10.54 -3.07
CA LYS A 152 -10.66 10.06 -4.38
C LYS A 152 -9.20 9.66 -4.36
N CYS A 153 -8.92 8.49 -4.91
CA CYS A 153 -7.59 8.00 -5.24
C CYS A 153 -7.46 7.98 -6.76
N LYS A 154 -6.44 8.65 -7.32
CA LYS A 154 -6.20 8.60 -8.76
C LYS A 154 -5.51 7.29 -9.14
N ASP A 155 -6.00 6.61 -10.17
CA ASP A 155 -5.33 5.43 -10.72
C ASP A 155 -3.93 5.76 -11.24
N GLY A 156 -2.99 4.82 -11.04
CA GLY A 156 -1.58 4.98 -11.43
C GLY A 156 -0.82 6.02 -10.60
N SER A 157 -1.38 6.49 -9.47
CA SER A 157 -0.69 7.40 -8.55
C SER A 157 -0.08 6.66 -7.36
N ILE A 158 0.74 7.35 -6.58
CA ILE A 158 1.38 6.78 -5.37
C ILE A 158 0.31 6.24 -4.39
N VAL A 159 -0.81 6.95 -4.25
CA VAL A 159 -1.83 6.59 -3.25
C VAL A 159 -2.75 5.44 -3.64
N SER A 160 -2.78 5.03 -4.91
CA SER A 160 -3.71 3.98 -5.37
C SER A 160 -3.40 2.60 -4.75
N LYS A 161 -2.18 2.39 -4.26
CA LYS A 161 -1.78 1.17 -3.54
C LYS A 161 -2.01 1.24 -2.03
N CYS A 162 -2.22 2.45 -1.50
CA CYS A 162 -2.26 2.72 -0.06
C CYS A 162 -3.69 2.91 0.45
N TYR A 163 -4.52 3.63 -0.31
CA TYR A 163 -5.83 4.10 0.14
C TYR A 163 -6.95 3.70 -0.81
N GLN A 164 -8.16 3.70 -0.26
CA GLN A 164 -9.42 3.55 -0.97
C GLN A 164 -10.36 4.71 -0.60
N GLU A 165 -11.36 4.96 -1.43
CA GLU A 165 -12.38 5.96 -1.12
C GLU A 165 -13.15 5.56 0.14
N GLY A 166 -13.35 6.51 1.05
CA GLY A 166 -13.94 6.29 2.37
C GLY A 166 -12.93 6.00 3.49
N ASP A 167 -11.64 5.83 3.19
CA ASP A 167 -10.61 5.69 4.22
C ASP A 167 -10.49 6.96 5.07
N HIS A 168 -10.24 6.79 6.36
CA HIS A 168 -10.01 7.87 7.30
C HIS A 168 -8.53 7.97 7.65
N ILE A 169 -7.91 9.12 7.39
CA ILE A 169 -6.53 9.41 7.78
C ILE A 169 -6.56 9.96 9.21
N LEU A 170 -5.96 9.22 10.14
CA LEU A 170 -5.98 9.54 11.55
C LEU A 170 -4.74 10.31 11.99
N ASP A 171 -3.59 10.04 11.39
CA ASP A 171 -2.33 10.69 11.71
C ASP A 171 -1.45 10.87 10.46
N VAL A 172 -0.42 11.69 10.62
CA VAL A 172 0.70 11.80 9.67
C VAL A 172 1.99 11.82 10.50
N ASP A 173 2.87 10.85 10.26
CA ASP A 173 4.15 10.68 10.97
C ASP A 173 4.06 10.69 12.51
N GLY A 174 2.91 10.29 13.04
CA GLY A 174 2.71 10.05 14.48
C GLY A 174 2.01 11.20 15.15
N VAL A 175 1.77 12.27 14.39
CA VAL A 175 1.00 13.41 14.84
C VAL A 175 -0.43 13.24 14.35
N ARG A 176 -1.35 13.15 15.31
CA ARG A 176 -2.78 13.04 15.05
C ARG A 176 -3.25 14.25 14.23
N VAL A 177 -4.08 13.98 13.22
CA VAL A 177 -4.68 15.01 12.37
C VAL A 177 -6.20 15.01 12.51
N TYR A 178 -6.77 16.21 12.50
CA TYR A 178 -8.22 16.43 12.62
C TYR A 178 -8.78 17.29 11.49
N SER A 179 -7.92 18.09 10.86
CA SER A 179 -8.32 18.98 9.78
C SER A 179 -7.68 18.58 8.45
N LYS A 180 -8.39 18.88 7.36
CA LYS A 180 -7.86 18.68 6.01
C LYS A 180 -6.60 19.51 5.76
N ALA A 181 -6.54 20.73 6.31
CA ALA A 181 -5.41 21.63 6.11
C ALA A 181 -4.14 21.07 6.75
N ASP A 182 -4.24 20.66 8.02
CA ASP A 182 -3.13 20.07 8.80
C ASP A 182 -2.61 18.77 8.16
N ALA A 183 -3.52 17.86 7.77
CA ALA A 183 -3.12 16.62 7.08
C ALA A 183 -2.41 16.90 5.74
N LYS A 184 -2.95 17.83 4.95
CA LYS A 184 -2.34 18.20 3.66
C LYS A 184 -0.96 18.82 3.84
N GLU A 185 -0.82 19.75 4.78
CA GLU A 185 0.44 20.43 5.05
C GLU A 185 1.51 19.43 5.53
N ARG A 186 1.17 18.55 6.48
CA ARG A 186 2.10 17.53 6.98
C ARG A 186 2.54 16.55 5.90
N ILE A 187 1.61 16.02 5.10
CA ILE A 187 1.96 15.08 4.02
C ILE A 187 2.89 15.76 3.00
N ILE A 188 2.59 17.00 2.60
CA ILE A 188 3.41 17.72 1.62
C ILE A 188 4.78 18.07 2.21
N ALA A 189 4.83 18.55 3.46
CA ALA A 189 6.08 18.87 4.13
C ALA A 189 6.94 17.61 4.29
N GLY A 190 6.37 16.51 4.78
CA GLY A 190 7.04 15.24 4.95
C GLY A 190 7.59 14.66 3.64
N LEU A 191 6.83 14.71 2.54
CA LEU A 191 7.31 14.25 1.22
C LEU A 191 8.35 15.19 0.58
N ARG A 192 8.48 16.43 1.07
CA ARG A 192 9.53 17.36 0.64
C ARG A 192 10.82 17.12 1.40
N SER A 193 10.74 16.86 2.71
CA SER A 193 11.91 16.63 3.57
C SER A 193 12.41 15.19 3.54
N ALA A 194 11.52 14.21 3.37
CA ALA A 194 11.82 12.79 3.36
C ALA A 194 11.28 12.13 2.08
N SER A 195 11.81 10.95 1.77
CA SER A 195 11.36 10.13 0.66
C SER A 195 10.11 9.31 0.98
N CYS A 196 9.63 9.31 2.22
CA CYS A 196 8.43 8.60 2.64
C CYS A 196 7.73 9.31 3.80
N VAL A 197 6.40 9.21 3.82
CA VAL A 197 5.52 9.63 4.93
C VAL A 197 4.69 8.43 5.38
N SER A 198 4.45 8.30 6.67
CA SER A 198 3.61 7.27 7.27
C SER A 198 2.27 7.85 7.73
N THR A 199 1.17 7.14 7.52
CA THR A 199 -0.15 7.53 8.03
C THR A 199 -0.90 6.34 8.59
N VAL A 200 -1.58 6.52 9.70
CA VAL A 200 -2.54 5.56 10.26
C VAL A 200 -3.87 5.78 9.57
N VAL A 201 -4.38 4.69 9.01
CA VAL A 201 -5.63 4.65 8.25
C VAL A 201 -6.64 3.80 8.99
N GLU A 202 -7.84 4.35 9.17
CA GLU A 202 -9.04 3.63 9.59
C GLU A 202 -9.89 3.32 8.36
N ARG A 203 -10.23 2.04 8.16
CA ARG A 203 -11.09 1.57 7.09
C ARG A 203 -12.25 0.80 7.70
N LYS A 204 -13.48 1.15 7.32
CA LYS A 204 -14.66 0.37 7.71
C LYS A 204 -14.58 -0.99 7.02
N GLU A 205 -14.70 -2.07 7.80
CA GLU A 205 -14.81 -3.40 7.21
C GLU A 205 -16.16 -3.48 6.46
N PRO A 206 -16.18 -4.05 5.24
CA PRO A 206 -17.46 -4.31 4.60
C PRO A 206 -18.27 -5.19 5.55
N GLU A 207 -19.45 -4.72 5.97
CA GLU A 207 -20.38 -5.62 6.64
C GLU A 207 -20.70 -6.71 5.64
N ASP A 208 -20.32 -7.94 5.97
CA ASP A 208 -20.57 -9.12 5.16
C ASP A 208 -21.98 -9.06 4.56
N SER A 209 -22.07 -8.87 3.25
CA SER A 209 -23.27 -9.15 2.46
C SER A 209 -23.64 -10.66 2.50
N THR A 210 -22.87 -11.45 3.25
CA THR A 210 -23.13 -12.83 3.64
C THR A 210 -24.07 -12.97 4.84
N SER A 211 -24.29 -11.92 5.64
CA SER A 211 -25.18 -11.98 6.83
C SER A 211 -26.67 -12.05 6.47
N ILE A 212 -27.11 -11.37 5.40
CA ILE A 212 -28.52 -11.41 4.98
C ILE A 212 -28.81 -12.66 4.14
N SER A 213 -27.87 -13.08 3.28
CA SER A 213 -28.03 -14.27 2.44
C SER A 213 -28.09 -15.56 3.26
N ASN A 214 -27.29 -15.68 4.33
CA ASN A 214 -27.30 -16.86 5.20
C ASN A 214 -28.51 -16.92 6.15
N ARG A 215 -29.12 -15.78 6.49
CA ARG A 215 -30.38 -15.79 7.27
C ARG A 215 -31.60 -16.16 6.43
N VAL A 216 -31.60 -15.86 5.13
CA VAL A 216 -32.69 -16.29 4.23
C VAL A 216 -32.55 -17.77 3.87
N LEU A 217 -31.33 -18.28 3.67
CA LEU A 217 -31.13 -19.70 3.34
C LEU A 217 -31.53 -20.65 4.48
N LEU A 218 -31.42 -20.21 5.74
CA LEU A 218 -31.86 -20.97 6.92
C LEU A 218 -33.37 -20.89 7.20
N LEU A 219 -34.11 -19.98 6.54
CA LEU A 219 -35.57 -19.87 6.61
C LEU A 219 -36.29 -20.61 5.48
N VAL A 220 -35.55 -21.13 4.48
CA VAL A 220 -36.08 -21.93 3.37
C VAL A 220 -35.74 -23.43 3.54
N GLY A 221 -35.23 -23.83 4.70
CA GLY A 221 -35.10 -25.23 5.10
C GLY A 221 -36.47 -25.81 5.49
N ASP A 222 -36.85 -26.91 4.85
CA ASP A 222 -38.08 -27.71 5.03
C ASP A 222 -39.37 -27.17 4.40
N ARG A 223 -39.36 -27.09 3.08
CA ARG A 223 -40.53 -27.54 2.30
C ARG A 223 -40.09 -28.60 1.32
N ASN A 224 -40.10 -29.85 1.77
CA ASN A 224 -40.25 -30.99 0.89
C ASN A 224 -41.74 -31.03 0.49
N PRO A 225 -42.16 -30.56 -0.71
CA PRO A 225 -43.54 -30.77 -1.13
C PRO A 225 -43.72 -32.27 -1.33
N LYS A 226 -44.38 -32.94 -0.38
CA LYS A 226 -44.93 -34.28 -0.63
C LYS A 226 -45.94 -34.11 -1.76
N MET A 227 -45.62 -34.66 -2.93
CA MET A 227 -46.56 -34.81 -4.04
C MET A 227 -47.85 -35.45 -3.53
N ALA A 228 -48.99 -34.92 -3.98
CA ALA A 228 -50.30 -35.50 -3.69
C ALA A 228 -50.40 -36.91 -4.31
N PRO A 229 -51.04 -37.88 -3.61
CA PRO A 229 -51.07 -39.28 -4.02
C PRO A 229 -51.99 -39.59 -5.22
N ASP A 230 -52.51 -38.59 -5.93
CA ASP A 230 -53.43 -38.73 -7.06
C ASP A 230 -52.77 -38.62 -8.46
N ALA A 231 -51.46 -38.37 -8.52
CA ALA A 231 -50.70 -38.25 -9.77
C ALA A 231 -50.17 -39.59 -10.34
N ILE A 232 -50.62 -40.74 -9.83
CA ILE A 232 -50.32 -42.06 -10.43
C ILE A 232 -51.63 -42.63 -10.98
N LYS A 233 -51.98 -42.24 -12.21
CA LYS A 233 -53.06 -42.87 -12.97
C LYS A 233 -52.46 -43.85 -13.98
N ASN A 234 -52.71 -45.12 -13.69
CA ASN A 234 -52.39 -46.33 -14.44
C ASN A 234 -52.69 -46.23 -15.94
N TRP A 235 -51.70 -46.50 -16.78
CA TRP A 235 -51.89 -46.99 -18.15
C TRP A 235 -50.98 -48.19 -18.36
N THR A 236 -51.51 -49.37 -18.03
CA THR A 236 -51.04 -50.64 -18.59
C THR A 236 -52.22 -51.31 -19.27
N THR A 237 -51.97 -51.69 -20.52
CA THR A 237 -52.83 -52.39 -21.51
C THR A 237 -53.81 -51.52 -22.28
#